data_AF-A0AAV3Q5P4-F1
#
_entry.id   AF-A0AAV3Q5P4-F1
#
_cell.length_a   1.000
_cell.length_b   1.000
_cell.length_c   1.000
_cell.angle_alpha   90.00
_cell.angle_beta   90.00
_cell.angle_gamma   90.00
#
_symmetry.space_group_name_H-M   'P 1'
#
loop_
_entity.id
_entity.type
_entity.pdbx_description
1 polymer ?
#
loop_
_entity_poly.entity_id
_entity_poly.type
_entity_poly.pdbx_seq_one_letter_code
_entity_poly.pdbx_strand_id
1 'polypeptide(L)'
;MDRLVDKKCPSTSEDKFPNPPPYPCFRRRDGGLKSGSSCGGSSYALEQDTWDRLFDDGYRADVVINTDHGGIIYAHANVLGMASPVLRGILQSRSRRSSRKRSISIRGVPPEAVHVFIRFLYSACYDEQKLDKYALQLLMLSHAYVVPHLKRLCEQRIEQRLITSEDTTDIFQLALLCDAPRLSLICHRFILNNFKAVSATDGWKAMKNSHPILEQTITESIIEENAMMKVRLRKASERKVYVELYEAMEALVHICREGCRTIGPKDKLPEKDQGPCHHEAACKGLEMLLRHFAGCKKRVPGGCVHCRRMWQLLELHSRLCADSDICKVPLCRDFKQKRKNLNKKLETKWRILVKKIVRSKSINGAPFFTIIMT
;
A
#
# COMPACT_ATOMS: atom_id res chain seq x y z
N MET A 1 -11.82 74.48 2.96
CA MET A 1 -11.54 75.71 2.19
C MET A 1 -10.39 75.36 1.25
N ASP A 2 -10.62 74.68 0.13
CA ASP A 2 -11.42 75.00 -1.06
C ASP A 2 -10.47 75.26 -2.23
N ARG A 3 -10.77 74.56 -3.33
CA ARG A 3 -10.46 74.85 -4.75
C ARG A 3 -9.08 74.46 -5.33
N LEU A 4 -9.09 73.22 -5.84
CA LEU A 4 -8.94 72.85 -7.26
C LEU A 4 -8.57 73.98 -8.24
N VAL A 5 -7.45 73.81 -8.95
CA VAL A 5 -7.31 74.23 -10.36
C VAL A 5 -6.53 73.16 -11.14
N ASP A 6 -7.16 72.74 -12.23
CA ASP A 6 -6.78 71.75 -13.22
C ASP A 6 -5.41 71.95 -13.88
N LYS A 7 -4.70 70.83 -14.11
CA LYS A 7 -3.79 70.69 -15.26
C LYS A 7 -4.10 69.40 -16.01
N LYS A 8 -4.70 69.59 -17.19
CA LYS A 8 -4.95 68.60 -18.25
C LYS A 8 -3.66 67.89 -18.69
N CYS A 9 -3.69 66.56 -18.73
CA CYS A 9 -2.78 65.74 -19.54
C CYS A 9 -3.34 65.63 -20.98
N PRO A 10 -2.49 65.67 -22.03
CA PRO A 10 -2.94 65.35 -23.38
C PRO A 10 -3.13 63.84 -23.56
N SER A 11 -4.25 63.49 -24.18
CA SER A 11 -4.60 62.15 -24.62
C SER A 11 -3.86 61.76 -25.91
N THR A 12 -3.42 60.49 -25.93
CA THR A 12 -3.41 59.55 -27.07
C THR A 12 -2.53 59.87 -28.30
N SER A 13 -1.40 59.18 -28.38
CA SER A 13 -0.97 58.52 -29.62
C SER A 13 -1.06 57.01 -29.41
N GLU A 14 -1.98 56.36 -30.12
CA GLU A 14 -2.18 54.92 -30.14
C GLU A 14 -0.98 54.21 -30.77
N ASP A 15 -0.08 53.66 -29.95
CA ASP A 15 0.84 52.62 -30.42
C ASP A 15 0.10 51.28 -30.41
N LYS A 16 -0.39 50.89 -31.59
CA LYS A 16 -0.98 49.58 -31.86
C LYS A 16 0.12 48.51 -31.82
N PHE A 17 0.38 47.95 -30.64
CA PHE A 17 1.14 46.70 -30.53
C PHE A 17 0.35 45.56 -31.21
N PRO A 18 0.99 44.73 -32.05
CA PRO A 18 0.33 43.56 -32.60
C PRO A 18 -0.07 42.61 -31.45
N ASN A 19 -1.28 42.06 -31.52
CA ASN A 19 -1.76 41.11 -30.52
C ASN A 19 -0.76 39.95 -30.37
N PRO A 20 -0.41 39.54 -29.13
CA PRO A 20 0.43 38.37 -28.93
C PRO A 20 -0.26 37.14 -29.56
N PRO A 21 0.53 36.20 -30.11
CA PRO A 21 -0.02 34.98 -30.67
C PRO A 21 -0.85 34.24 -29.61
N PRO A 22 -1.98 33.61 -30.00
CA PRO A 22 -2.84 32.92 -29.05
C PRO A 22 -2.06 31.83 -28.31
N TYR A 23 -2.30 31.74 -27.00
CA TYR A 23 -1.70 30.72 -26.15
C TYR A 23 -1.94 29.33 -26.74
N PRO A 24 -0.92 28.44 -26.75
CA PRO A 24 -1.08 27.07 -27.20
C PRO A 24 -2.22 26.39 -26.44
N CYS A 25 -3.25 25.98 -27.17
CA CYS A 25 -4.40 25.29 -26.62
C CYS A 25 -3.96 23.89 -26.19
N PHE A 26 -3.59 23.71 -24.91
CA PHE A 26 -3.38 22.39 -24.32
C PHE A 26 -4.73 21.68 -24.20
N ARG A 27 -5.09 20.92 -25.24
CA ARG A 27 -6.11 19.87 -25.09
C ARG A 27 -5.62 18.91 -24.02
N ARG A 28 -6.30 18.91 -22.86
CA ARG A 28 -6.14 17.86 -21.85
C ARG A 28 -6.43 16.53 -22.53
N ARG A 29 -5.39 15.74 -22.73
CA ARG A 29 -5.52 14.33 -23.07
C ARG A 29 -5.61 13.59 -21.75
N ASP A 30 -6.83 13.22 -21.37
CA ASP A 30 -7.03 12.11 -20.44
C ASP A 30 -6.38 10.87 -21.08
N GLY A 31 -5.46 10.23 -20.35
CA GLY A 31 -4.85 8.99 -20.78
C GLY A 31 -3.44 8.78 -20.24
N GLY A 32 -3.36 7.98 -19.17
CA GLY A 32 -2.25 7.06 -18.85
C GLY A 32 -0.85 7.64 -18.67
N LEU A 33 -0.23 7.37 -17.50
CA LEU A 33 1.21 7.51 -17.32
C LEU A 33 1.95 6.73 -18.43
N LYS A 34 2.51 7.43 -19.42
CA LYS A 34 3.49 6.86 -20.34
C LYS A 34 4.88 7.05 -19.73
N SER A 35 5.63 5.95 -19.67
CA SER A 35 7.00 5.90 -19.15
C SER A 35 7.96 6.72 -20.03
N GLY A 36 9.09 7.10 -19.44
CA GLY A 36 10.11 7.94 -20.07
C GLY A 36 10.50 7.45 -21.46
N SER A 37 10.58 8.40 -22.40
CA SER A 37 10.88 8.13 -23.80
C SER A 37 12.26 7.50 -23.96
N SER A 38 12.30 6.17 -24.14
CA SER A 38 13.34 5.54 -24.96
C SER A 38 13.21 6.15 -26.37
N CYS A 39 14.30 6.69 -26.88
CA CYS A 39 14.31 7.54 -28.07
C CYS A 39 13.97 6.73 -29.33
N GLY A 40 12.67 6.57 -29.71
CA GLY A 40 12.23 5.75 -30.88
C GLY A 40 11.37 6.34 -32.06
N GLY A 41 11.14 7.65 -32.24
CA GLY A 41 10.61 8.35 -33.43
C GLY A 41 11.55 9.22 -34.34
N SER A 42 11.10 9.51 -35.55
CA SER A 42 11.99 9.97 -36.65
C SER A 42 12.45 11.43 -36.66
N SER A 43 11.85 12.37 -35.92
CA SER A 43 12.19 13.82 -36.03
C SER A 43 13.26 14.29 -35.05
N TYR A 44 13.46 13.60 -33.92
CA TYR A 44 14.46 13.97 -32.91
C TYR A 44 15.83 13.29 -33.14
N ALA A 45 15.90 12.34 -34.08
CA ALA A 45 17.10 11.53 -34.31
C ALA A 45 18.31 12.38 -34.76
N LEU A 46 18.07 13.45 -35.52
CA LEU A 46 19.13 14.35 -36.02
C LEU A 46 19.72 15.25 -34.91
N GLU A 47 18.90 15.71 -33.96
CA GLU A 47 19.35 16.51 -32.81
C GLU A 47 20.10 15.66 -31.78
N GLN A 48 19.67 14.41 -31.56
CA GLN A 48 20.37 13.46 -30.71
C GLN A 48 21.76 13.13 -31.25
N ASP A 49 21.84 12.78 -32.53
CA ASP A 49 23.11 12.52 -33.21
C ASP A 49 24.10 13.69 -33.09
N THR A 50 23.61 14.94 -33.06
CA THR A 50 24.47 16.13 -32.89
C THR A 50 25.09 16.21 -31.48
N TRP A 51 24.31 16.03 -30.42
CA TRP A 51 24.82 16.05 -29.03
C TRP A 51 25.69 14.84 -28.72
N ASP A 52 25.37 13.72 -29.32
CA ASP A 52 26.08 12.45 -29.20
C ASP A 52 27.50 12.60 -29.78
N ARG A 53 27.61 13.12 -31.02
CA ARG A 53 28.90 13.46 -31.64
C ARG A 53 29.68 14.49 -30.84
N LEU A 54 29.03 15.56 -30.34
CA LEU A 54 29.73 16.56 -29.53
C LEU A 54 30.37 15.95 -28.27
N PHE A 55 29.68 15.01 -27.64
CA PHE A 55 30.20 14.30 -26.48
C PHE A 55 31.31 13.32 -26.87
N ASP A 56 31.09 12.47 -27.88
CA ASP A 56 32.01 11.41 -28.28
C ASP A 56 33.32 11.97 -28.88
N ASP A 57 33.24 13.01 -29.72
CA ASP A 57 34.40 13.65 -30.35
C ASP A 57 35.18 14.54 -29.36
N GLY A 58 34.55 14.99 -28.27
CA GLY A 58 35.12 15.93 -27.33
C GLY A 58 35.56 17.27 -27.96
N TYR A 59 34.95 17.65 -29.09
CA TYR A 59 35.36 18.81 -29.87
C TYR A 59 35.27 20.11 -29.04
N ARG A 60 36.42 20.74 -28.79
CA ARG A 60 36.58 21.94 -27.93
C ARG A 60 36.19 21.72 -26.46
N ALA A 61 36.30 20.48 -25.96
CA ALA A 61 36.17 20.19 -24.55
C ALA A 61 37.15 21.03 -23.69
N ASP A 62 36.59 21.71 -22.69
CA ASP A 62 37.29 22.62 -21.78
C ASP A 62 37.30 22.11 -20.32
N VAL A 63 36.72 20.94 -20.10
CA VAL A 63 36.71 20.20 -18.83
C VAL A 63 37.21 18.77 -19.05
N VAL A 64 37.96 18.26 -18.08
CA VAL A 64 38.40 16.86 -18.01
C VAL A 64 37.82 16.22 -16.75
N ILE A 65 37.14 15.08 -16.90
CA ILE A 65 36.61 14.29 -15.80
C ILE A 65 37.51 13.06 -15.62
N ASN A 66 38.15 12.96 -14.46
CA ASN A 66 39.00 11.85 -14.09
C ASN A 66 38.19 10.80 -13.34
N THR A 67 38.17 9.57 -13.84
CA THR A 67 37.54 8.41 -13.19
C THR A 67 38.59 7.55 -12.49
N ASP A 68 38.15 6.48 -11.82
CA ASP A 68 39.06 5.48 -11.29
C ASP A 68 39.88 4.81 -12.40
N HIS A 69 41.00 4.21 -12.01
CA HIS A 69 41.95 3.52 -12.89
C HIS A 69 42.53 4.38 -14.03
N GLY A 70 42.54 5.70 -13.88
CA GLY A 70 43.12 6.62 -14.86
C GLY A 70 42.24 6.88 -16.08
N GLY A 71 40.96 6.49 -16.04
CA GLY A 71 40.01 6.83 -17.09
C GLY A 71 39.76 8.35 -17.18
N ILE A 72 39.58 8.84 -18.41
CA ILE A 72 39.45 10.25 -18.72
C ILE A 72 38.24 10.45 -19.64
N ILE A 73 37.36 11.39 -19.27
CA ILE A 73 36.22 11.81 -20.10
C ILE A 73 36.37 13.31 -20.38
N TYR A 74 36.38 13.68 -21.66
CA TYR A 74 36.38 15.07 -22.09
C TYR A 74 34.96 15.63 -22.10
N ALA A 75 34.76 16.86 -21.61
CA ALA A 75 33.44 17.45 -21.49
C ALA A 75 33.44 18.99 -21.59
N HIS A 76 32.23 19.56 -21.62
CA HIS A 76 32.00 20.99 -21.78
C HIS A 76 31.42 21.62 -20.51
N ALA A 77 32.09 22.64 -19.98
CA ALA A 77 31.70 23.26 -18.71
C ALA A 77 30.30 23.88 -18.71
N ASN A 78 29.89 24.46 -19.84
CA ASN A 78 28.57 25.06 -20.00
C ASN A 78 27.46 23.99 -19.95
N VAL A 79 27.63 22.86 -20.64
CA VAL A 79 26.68 21.74 -20.63
C VAL A 79 26.56 21.19 -19.21
N LEU A 80 27.69 20.83 -18.58
CA LEU A 80 27.71 20.29 -17.22
C LEU A 80 27.12 21.26 -16.20
N GLY A 81 27.49 22.54 -16.29
CA GLY A 81 26.99 23.59 -15.40
C GLY A 81 25.51 23.92 -15.62
N MET A 82 24.97 23.71 -16.82
CA MET A 82 23.54 23.84 -17.07
C MET A 82 22.75 22.66 -16.53
N ALA A 83 23.27 21.44 -16.68
CA ALA A 83 22.60 20.21 -16.26
C ALA A 83 22.66 19.96 -14.74
N SER A 84 23.69 20.46 -14.05
CA SER A 84 23.88 20.25 -12.61
C SER A 84 24.34 21.52 -11.88
N PRO A 85 23.60 21.97 -10.84
CA PRO A 85 24.04 23.11 -10.02
C PRO A 85 25.32 22.80 -9.22
N VAL A 86 25.54 21.53 -8.85
CA VAL A 86 26.75 21.09 -8.15
C VAL A 86 27.96 21.19 -9.07
N LEU A 87 27.87 20.67 -10.30
CA LEU A 87 28.94 20.78 -11.29
C LEU A 87 29.21 22.25 -11.64
N ARG A 88 28.17 23.08 -11.77
CA ARG A 88 28.31 24.54 -11.95
C ARG A 88 29.15 25.16 -10.84
N GLY A 89 28.83 24.89 -9.58
CA GLY A 89 29.57 25.41 -8.42
C GLY A 89 31.04 24.96 -8.42
N ILE A 90 31.28 23.68 -8.71
CA ILE A 90 32.64 23.11 -8.83
C ILE A 90 33.43 23.83 -9.93
N LEU A 91 32.83 24.08 -11.09
CA LEU A 91 33.50 24.72 -12.23
C LEU A 91 33.75 26.21 -12.02
N GLN A 92 32.81 26.93 -11.38
CA GLN A 92 32.92 28.36 -11.08
C GLN A 92 33.99 28.65 -10.01
N SER A 93 34.10 27.81 -8.98
CA SER A 93 35.10 27.98 -7.92
C SER A 93 36.54 27.78 -8.42
N ARG A 94 36.74 26.95 -9.45
CA ARG A 94 38.05 26.67 -10.05
C ARG A 94 38.49 27.69 -11.10
N SER A 95 37.55 28.28 -11.83
CA SER A 95 37.85 29.33 -12.82
C SER A 95 38.53 30.57 -12.20
N ARG A 96 38.38 30.79 -10.90
CA ARG A 96 39.00 31.92 -10.18
C ARG A 96 40.47 31.67 -9.78
N ARG A 97 40.98 30.44 -9.91
CA ARG A 97 42.25 30.02 -9.28
C ARG A 97 43.37 29.63 -10.26
N SER A 98 43.13 29.44 -11.57
CA SER A 98 44.20 29.06 -12.52
C SER A 98 43.78 29.16 -14.00
N SER A 99 44.75 29.39 -14.90
CA SER A 99 44.61 29.36 -16.37
C SER A 99 44.64 27.93 -16.98
N ARG A 100 44.73 26.88 -16.16
CA ARG A 100 44.79 25.48 -16.62
C ARG A 100 43.40 24.92 -16.91
N LYS A 101 43.34 23.93 -17.83
CA LYS A 101 42.13 23.13 -18.13
C LYS A 101 41.44 22.69 -16.83
N ARG A 102 40.11 22.87 -16.77
CA ARG A 102 39.32 22.56 -15.57
C ARG A 102 39.20 21.05 -15.41
N SER A 103 39.45 20.53 -14.22
CA SER A 103 39.31 19.10 -13.93
C SER A 103 38.32 18.80 -12.80
N ILE A 104 37.58 17.71 -12.96
CA ILE A 104 36.65 17.14 -11.98
C ILE A 104 37.08 15.69 -11.74
N SER A 105 36.99 15.20 -10.51
CA SER A 105 37.31 13.80 -10.19
C SER A 105 36.06 13.11 -9.65
N ILE A 106 35.68 11.99 -10.27
CA ILE A 106 34.56 11.14 -9.84
C ILE A 106 35.14 9.75 -9.57
N ARG A 107 35.18 9.36 -8.29
CA ARG A 107 35.82 8.12 -7.81
C ARG A 107 34.84 7.27 -7.02
N GLY A 108 35.16 5.99 -6.84
CA GLY A 108 34.32 5.00 -6.16
C GLY A 108 33.16 4.48 -7.01
N VAL A 109 33.18 4.76 -8.31
CA VAL A 109 32.11 4.41 -9.25
C VAL A 109 32.74 3.88 -10.54
N PRO A 110 32.22 2.77 -11.13
CA PRO A 110 32.74 2.23 -12.38
C PRO A 110 32.82 3.31 -13.48
N PRO A 111 33.95 3.43 -14.21
CA PRO A 111 34.13 4.45 -15.25
C PRO A 111 32.99 4.49 -16.28
N GLU A 112 32.43 3.34 -16.64
CA GLU A 112 31.32 3.23 -17.57
C GLU A 112 30.03 3.84 -17.01
N ALA A 113 29.76 3.69 -15.72
CA ALA A 113 28.61 4.34 -15.08
C ALA A 113 28.78 5.86 -15.05
N VAL A 114 30.01 6.34 -14.82
CA VAL A 114 30.34 7.78 -14.91
C VAL A 114 30.13 8.27 -16.35
N HIS A 115 30.58 7.51 -17.35
CA HIS A 115 30.37 7.84 -18.75
C HIS A 115 28.87 7.94 -19.09
N VAL A 116 28.05 6.97 -18.67
CA VAL A 116 26.59 7.00 -18.87
C VAL A 116 25.97 8.23 -18.19
N PHE A 117 26.40 8.53 -16.96
CA PHE A 117 25.94 9.72 -16.23
C PHE A 117 26.27 11.01 -16.98
N ILE A 118 27.52 11.21 -17.39
CA ILE A 118 27.94 12.42 -18.09
C ILE A 118 27.25 12.54 -19.45
N ARG A 119 27.14 11.44 -20.19
CA ARG A 119 26.43 11.39 -21.46
C ARG A 119 24.97 11.82 -21.32
N PHE A 120 24.29 11.37 -20.28
CA PHE A 120 22.92 11.78 -19.98
C PHE A 120 22.79 13.30 -19.79
N LEU A 121 23.82 14.00 -19.27
CA LEU A 121 23.77 15.45 -19.07
C LEU A 121 23.72 16.26 -20.37
N TYR A 122 24.11 15.68 -21.51
CA TYR A 122 24.11 16.37 -22.81
C TYR A 122 22.72 16.42 -23.42
N SER A 123 22.01 15.29 -23.43
CA SER A 123 20.76 15.14 -24.19
C SER A 123 19.60 14.54 -23.40
N ALA A 124 19.79 14.20 -22.13
CA ALA A 124 18.85 13.41 -21.31
C ALA A 124 18.48 12.05 -21.92
N CYS A 125 19.20 11.61 -22.94
CA CYS A 125 19.03 10.34 -23.61
C CYS A 125 19.86 9.26 -22.91
N TYR A 126 19.39 8.02 -22.97
CA TYR A 126 20.04 6.89 -22.34
C TYR A 126 19.80 5.60 -23.11
N ASP A 127 20.76 4.70 -22.99
CA ASP A 127 20.63 3.30 -23.39
C ASP A 127 19.96 2.52 -22.24
N GLU A 128 18.88 1.80 -22.53
CA GLU A 128 18.11 1.10 -21.50
C GLU A 128 18.92 0.02 -20.78
N GLN A 129 19.76 -0.72 -21.51
CA GLN A 129 20.55 -1.80 -20.95
C GLN A 129 21.62 -1.25 -20.00
N LYS A 130 22.28 -0.16 -20.39
CA LYS A 130 23.26 0.52 -19.53
C LYS A 130 22.60 1.17 -18.32
N LEU A 131 21.42 1.77 -18.49
CA LEU A 131 20.65 2.33 -17.38
C LEU A 131 20.29 1.25 -16.36
N ASP A 132 19.78 0.10 -16.82
CA ASP A 132 19.39 -1.00 -15.94
C ASP A 132 20.61 -1.63 -15.25
N LYS A 133 21.72 -1.79 -15.98
CA LYS A 133 22.98 -2.32 -15.43
C LYS A 133 23.57 -1.44 -14.34
N TYR A 134 23.53 -0.12 -14.51
CA TYR A 134 24.17 0.85 -13.61
C TYR A 134 23.18 1.64 -12.76
N ALA A 135 21.93 1.16 -12.59
CA ALA A 135 20.85 1.92 -11.99
C ALA A 135 21.17 2.43 -10.57
N LEU A 136 21.84 1.61 -9.74
CA LEU A 136 22.24 1.98 -8.38
C LEU A 136 23.32 3.07 -8.38
N GLN A 137 24.32 2.95 -9.25
CA GLN A 137 25.39 3.94 -9.38
C GLN A 137 24.86 5.26 -9.95
N LEU A 138 23.97 5.20 -10.93
CA LEU A 138 23.33 6.37 -11.50
C LEU A 138 22.36 7.04 -10.51
N LEU A 139 21.70 6.28 -9.63
CA LEU A 139 20.93 6.85 -8.51
C LEU A 139 21.82 7.68 -7.59
N MET A 140 22.98 7.14 -7.18
CA MET A 140 23.95 7.88 -6.36
C MET A 140 24.45 9.14 -7.05
N LEU A 141 24.90 9.03 -8.31
CA LEU A 141 25.46 10.16 -9.06
C LEU A 141 24.39 11.24 -9.28
N SER A 142 23.18 10.85 -9.67
CA SER A 142 22.08 11.79 -9.90
C SER A 142 21.62 12.48 -8.62
N HIS A 143 21.69 11.82 -7.46
CA HIS A 143 21.45 12.48 -6.18
C HIS A 143 22.60 13.44 -5.83
N ALA A 144 23.85 12.95 -5.82
CA ALA A 144 25.04 13.72 -5.41
C ALA A 144 25.27 14.98 -6.28
N TYR A 145 25.00 14.89 -7.58
CA TYR A 145 25.13 16.01 -8.51
C TYR A 145 23.81 16.73 -8.78
N VAL A 146 22.73 16.41 -8.06
CA VAL A 146 21.43 17.08 -8.14
C VAL A 146 20.91 17.12 -9.59
N VAL A 147 20.64 15.93 -10.14
CA VAL A 147 20.05 15.71 -11.48
C VAL A 147 18.70 15.00 -11.31
N PRO A 148 17.61 15.72 -10.99
CA PRO A 148 16.35 15.12 -10.53
C PRO A 148 15.65 14.24 -11.56
N HIS A 149 15.86 14.50 -12.85
CA HIS A 149 15.26 13.68 -13.91
C HIS A 149 15.86 12.27 -13.92
N LEU A 150 17.18 12.16 -13.91
CA LEU A 150 17.88 10.88 -13.84
C LEU A 150 17.60 10.15 -12.53
N LYS A 151 17.56 10.88 -11.40
CA LYS A 151 17.23 10.30 -10.09
C LYS A 151 15.88 9.57 -10.11
N ARG A 152 14.82 10.25 -10.57
CA ARG A 152 13.48 9.66 -10.70
C ARG A 152 13.45 8.47 -11.64
N LEU A 153 14.21 8.52 -12.73
CA LEU A 153 14.31 7.44 -13.69
C LEU A 153 14.98 6.20 -13.05
N CYS A 154 16.09 6.37 -12.34
CA CYS A 154 16.76 5.29 -11.63
C CYS A 154 15.88 4.70 -10.52
N GLU A 155 15.19 5.53 -9.74
CA GLU A 155 14.21 5.07 -8.74
C GLU A 155 13.15 4.15 -9.39
N GLN A 156 12.55 4.59 -10.49
CA GLN A 156 11.55 3.79 -11.22
C GLN A 156 12.12 2.46 -11.74
N ARG A 157 13.33 2.47 -12.31
CA ARG A 157 13.96 1.23 -12.82
C ARG A 157 14.29 0.26 -11.69
N ILE A 158 14.81 0.75 -10.56
CA ILE A 158 15.13 -0.10 -9.41
C ILE A 158 13.84 -0.67 -8.80
N GLU A 159 12.77 0.12 -8.72
CA GLU A 159 11.46 -0.35 -8.23
C GLU A 159 10.84 -1.44 -9.11
N GLN A 160 11.05 -1.37 -10.43
CA GLN A 160 10.54 -2.37 -11.38
C GLN A 160 11.39 -3.65 -11.39
N ARG A 161 12.62 -3.58 -10.89
CA ARG A 161 13.51 -4.73 -10.76
C ARG A 161 13.03 -5.64 -9.62
N LEU A 162 13.23 -6.95 -9.78
CA LEU A 162 13.03 -7.89 -8.70
C LEU A 162 14.08 -7.65 -7.59
N ILE A 163 13.63 -7.23 -6.41
CA ILE A 163 14.47 -7.11 -5.22
C ILE A 163 14.65 -8.50 -4.61
N THR A 164 15.90 -8.90 -4.40
CA THR A 164 16.29 -10.19 -3.82
C THR A 164 16.67 -10.04 -2.36
N SER A 165 16.75 -11.15 -1.61
CA SER A 165 17.24 -11.12 -0.23
C SER A 165 18.68 -10.64 -0.12
N GLU A 166 19.53 -10.98 -1.10
CA GLU A 166 20.95 -10.60 -1.15
C GLU A 166 21.11 -9.09 -1.37
N ASP A 167 20.37 -8.51 -2.32
CA ASP A 167 20.57 -7.11 -2.71
C ASP A 167 19.82 -6.11 -1.82
N THR A 168 18.73 -6.53 -1.15
CA THR A 168 17.77 -5.60 -0.51
C THR A 168 18.42 -4.69 0.54
N THR A 169 19.39 -5.19 1.31
CA THR A 169 20.05 -4.41 2.37
C THR A 169 20.85 -3.25 1.78
N ASP A 170 21.55 -3.50 0.68
CA ASP A 170 22.38 -2.49 0.03
C ASP A 170 21.51 -1.46 -0.69
N ILE A 171 20.45 -1.91 -1.37
CA ILE A 171 19.46 -1.01 -1.98
C ILE A 171 18.77 -0.16 -0.92
N PHE A 172 18.46 -0.73 0.25
CA PHE A 172 17.83 0.00 1.35
C PHE A 172 18.74 1.11 1.88
N GLN A 173 20.00 0.79 2.19
CA GLN A 173 20.99 1.78 2.63
C GLN A 173 21.18 2.87 1.56
N LEU A 174 21.25 2.48 0.30
CA LEU A 174 21.35 3.41 -0.82
C LEU A 174 20.15 4.35 -0.91
N ALA A 175 18.94 3.81 -0.76
CA ALA A 175 17.71 4.58 -0.82
C ALA A 175 17.62 5.61 0.32
N LEU A 176 18.11 5.27 1.51
CA LEU A 176 18.22 6.20 2.63
C LEU A 176 19.24 7.31 2.33
N LEU A 177 20.44 6.94 1.85
CA LEU A 177 21.50 7.90 1.52
C LEU A 177 21.14 8.83 0.36
N CYS A 178 20.28 8.39 -0.54
CA CYS A 178 19.88 9.16 -1.72
C CYS A 178 18.55 9.88 -1.54
N ASP A 179 17.95 9.94 -0.35
CA ASP A 179 16.61 10.50 -0.12
C ASP A 179 15.56 9.95 -1.10
N ALA A 180 15.46 8.63 -1.22
CA ALA A 180 14.51 7.91 -2.07
C ALA A 180 13.45 7.20 -1.20
N PRO A 181 12.46 7.92 -0.64
CA PRO A 181 11.58 7.41 0.42
C PRO A 181 10.69 6.26 -0.04
N ARG A 182 10.24 6.28 -1.30
CA ARG A 182 9.40 5.20 -1.85
C ARG A 182 10.19 3.90 -2.00
N LEU A 183 11.42 3.98 -2.51
CA LEU A 183 12.32 2.83 -2.61
C LEU A 183 12.69 2.29 -1.22
N SER A 184 12.98 3.18 -0.27
CA SER A 184 13.22 2.84 1.13
C SER A 184 12.06 2.06 1.74
N LEU A 185 10.80 2.51 1.53
CA LEU A 185 9.61 1.82 2.01
C LEU A 185 9.43 0.42 1.39
N ILE A 186 9.69 0.28 0.08
CA ILE A 186 9.60 -1.00 -0.63
C ILE A 186 10.62 -2.00 -0.05
N CYS A 187 11.87 -1.57 0.09
CA CYS A 187 12.93 -2.38 0.68
C CYS A 187 12.63 -2.75 2.15
N HIS A 188 12.20 -1.78 2.97
CA HIS A 188 11.82 -2.03 4.37
C HIS A 188 10.72 -3.09 4.47
N ARG A 189 9.64 -2.96 3.68
CA ARG A 189 8.57 -3.96 3.63
C ARG A 189 9.05 -5.33 3.17
N PHE A 190 9.96 -5.38 2.20
CA PHE A 190 10.57 -6.64 1.76
C PHE A 190 11.35 -7.30 2.89
N ILE A 191 12.15 -6.52 3.63
CA ILE A 191 12.91 -6.98 4.79
C ILE A 191 11.97 -7.54 5.86
N LEU A 192 10.89 -6.83 6.22
CA LEU A 192 9.91 -7.30 7.20
C LEU A 192 9.31 -8.67 6.82
N ASN A 193 8.95 -8.85 5.55
CA ASN A 193 8.31 -10.07 5.07
C ASN A 193 9.28 -11.25 4.92
N ASN A 194 10.57 -10.97 4.70
CA ASN A 194 11.60 -11.98 4.39
C ASN A 194 12.76 -11.96 5.40
N PHE A 195 12.52 -11.46 6.61
CA PHE A 195 13.58 -11.13 7.57
C PHE A 195 14.55 -12.29 7.83
N LYS A 196 14.01 -13.52 7.94
CA LYS A 196 14.84 -14.72 8.16
C LYS A 196 15.88 -14.91 7.03
N ALA A 197 15.49 -14.74 5.78
CA ALA A 197 16.40 -14.85 4.64
C ALA A 197 17.39 -13.68 4.61
N VAL A 198 16.89 -12.45 4.77
CA VAL A 198 17.73 -11.23 4.75
C VAL A 198 18.78 -11.24 5.86
N SER A 199 18.39 -11.62 7.08
CA SER A 199 19.29 -11.64 8.24
C SER A 199 20.49 -12.58 8.12
N ALA A 200 20.40 -13.58 7.22
CA ALA A 200 21.47 -14.52 6.94
C ALA A 200 22.49 -14.01 5.92
N THR A 201 22.13 -12.99 5.14
CA THR A 201 22.98 -12.42 4.08
C THR A 201 24.18 -11.67 4.66
N ASP A 202 25.25 -11.58 3.88
CA ASP A 202 26.44 -10.84 4.30
C ASP A 202 26.21 -9.33 4.28
N GLY A 203 25.37 -8.83 3.37
CA GLY A 203 24.94 -7.43 3.34
C GLY A 203 24.27 -7.01 4.65
N TRP A 204 23.39 -7.85 5.21
CA TRP A 204 22.78 -7.59 6.52
C TRP A 204 23.82 -7.57 7.66
N LYS A 205 24.74 -8.53 7.69
CA LYS A 205 25.80 -8.58 8.71
C LYS A 205 26.71 -7.35 8.63
N ALA A 206 27.08 -6.94 7.43
CA ALA A 206 27.89 -5.75 7.19
C ALA A 206 27.15 -4.46 7.61
N MET A 207 25.86 -4.35 7.28
CA MET A 207 25.01 -3.23 7.72
C MET A 207 24.92 -3.18 9.24
N LYS A 208 24.68 -4.31 9.90
CA LYS A 208 24.62 -4.38 11.37
C LYS A 208 25.91 -3.88 12.03
N ASN A 209 27.07 -4.25 11.49
CA ASN A 209 28.36 -3.85 12.03
C ASN A 209 28.65 -2.35 11.81
N SER A 210 28.24 -1.81 10.66
CA SER A 210 28.49 -0.42 10.29
C SER A 210 27.45 0.57 10.84
N HIS A 211 26.19 0.14 10.94
CA HIS A 211 25.03 0.98 11.27
C HIS A 211 24.11 0.27 12.30
N PRO A 212 24.55 0.09 13.56
CA PRO A 212 23.77 -0.61 14.59
C PRO A 212 22.42 0.05 14.90
N ILE A 213 22.33 1.39 14.76
CA ILE A 213 21.06 2.13 14.96
C ILE A 213 20.03 1.75 13.88
N LEU A 214 20.48 1.50 12.65
CA LEU A 214 19.61 1.09 11.56
C LEU A 214 19.05 -0.32 11.82
N GLU A 215 19.90 -1.25 12.28
CA GLU A 215 19.47 -2.58 12.70
C GLU A 215 18.43 -2.51 13.82
N GLN A 216 18.69 -1.72 14.86
CA GLN A 216 17.74 -1.52 15.96
C GLN A 216 16.38 -1.03 15.45
N THR A 217 16.37 -0.02 14.58
CA THR A 217 15.14 0.55 14.00
C THR A 217 14.35 -0.48 13.19
N ILE A 218 15.04 -1.30 12.40
CA ILE A 218 14.39 -2.38 11.64
C ILE A 218 13.85 -3.45 12.58
N THR A 219 14.62 -3.85 13.60
CA THR A 219 14.22 -4.85 14.59
C THR A 219 12.99 -4.40 15.39
N GLU A 220 12.92 -3.12 15.80
CA GLU A 220 11.73 -2.53 16.42
C GLU A 220 10.52 -2.60 15.48
N SER A 221 10.69 -2.23 14.21
CA SER A 221 9.64 -2.33 13.19
C SER A 221 9.12 -3.77 13.02
N ILE A 222 10.00 -4.77 13.11
CA ILE A 222 9.63 -6.19 13.04
C ILE A 222 8.80 -6.61 14.26
N ILE A 223 9.18 -6.17 15.46
CA ILE A 223 8.44 -6.47 16.69
C ILE A 223 7.04 -5.88 16.61
N GLU A 224 6.93 -4.63 16.16
CA GLU A 224 5.66 -3.94 15.98
C GLU A 224 4.77 -4.63 14.95
N GLU A 225 5.27 -4.92 13.75
CA GLU A 225 4.47 -5.58 12.70
C GLU A 225 4.03 -6.99 13.15
N ASN A 226 4.89 -7.74 13.85
CA ASN A 226 4.53 -9.03 14.42
C ASN A 226 3.43 -8.91 15.49
N ALA A 227 3.49 -7.89 16.35
CA ALA A 227 2.45 -7.62 17.34
C ALA A 227 1.12 -7.25 16.66
N MET A 228 1.16 -6.38 15.64
CA MET A 228 -0.01 -6.02 14.84
C MET A 228 -0.60 -7.23 14.13
N MET A 229 0.22 -8.08 13.52
CA MET A 229 -0.21 -9.30 12.85
C MET A 229 -0.90 -10.26 13.81
N LYS A 230 -0.36 -10.48 15.01
CA LYS A 230 -1.01 -11.28 16.07
C LYS A 230 -2.38 -10.70 16.46
N VAL A 231 -2.49 -9.37 16.58
CA VAL A 231 -3.77 -8.70 16.86
C VAL A 231 -4.76 -8.88 15.71
N ARG A 232 -4.31 -8.73 14.44
CA ARG A 232 -5.15 -8.95 13.25
C ARG A 232 -5.66 -10.39 13.19
N LEU A 233 -4.78 -11.37 13.42
CA LEU A 233 -5.15 -12.80 13.46
C LEU A 233 -6.14 -13.11 14.57
N ARG A 234 -5.93 -12.58 15.78
CA ARG A 234 -6.88 -12.72 16.90
C ARG A 234 -8.24 -12.10 16.57
N LYS A 235 -8.26 -10.90 15.98
CA LYS A 235 -9.52 -10.25 15.55
C LYS A 235 -10.20 -11.04 14.44
N ALA A 236 -9.43 -11.62 13.51
CA ALA A 236 -9.97 -12.46 12.44
C ALA A 236 -10.57 -13.76 12.99
N SER A 237 -9.89 -14.45 13.93
CA SER A 237 -10.44 -15.64 14.58
C SER A 237 -11.66 -15.34 15.44
N GLU A 238 -11.65 -14.23 16.18
CA GLU A 238 -12.81 -13.76 16.94
C GLU A 238 -14.02 -13.47 16.04
N ARG A 239 -13.79 -12.83 14.87
CA ARG A 239 -14.84 -12.58 13.88
C ARG A 239 -15.43 -13.87 13.31
N LYS A 240 -14.60 -14.89 13.03
CA LYS A 240 -15.08 -16.20 12.55
C LYS A 240 -16.10 -16.82 13.51
N VAL A 241 -15.82 -16.78 14.82
CA VAL A 241 -16.75 -17.29 15.85
C VAL A 241 -18.10 -16.57 15.81
N TYR A 242 -18.12 -15.25 15.59
CA TYR A 242 -19.39 -14.50 15.51
C TYR A 242 -20.17 -14.77 14.22
N VAL A 243 -19.47 -15.02 13.10
CA VAL A 243 -20.10 -15.46 11.85
C VAL A 243 -20.75 -16.82 12.03
N GLU A 244 -20.05 -17.81 12.62
CA GLU A 244 -20.62 -19.14 12.91
C GLU A 244 -21.83 -19.06 13.84
N LEU A 245 -21.79 -18.19 14.86
CA LEU A 245 -22.93 -17.94 15.74
C LEU A 245 -24.11 -17.31 14.97
N TYR A 246 -23.87 -16.37 14.07
CA TYR A 246 -24.91 -15.77 13.24
C TYR A 246 -25.58 -16.84 12.36
N GLU A 247 -24.78 -17.64 11.65
CA GLU A 247 -25.27 -18.73 10.79
C GLU A 247 -26.05 -19.79 11.59
N ALA A 248 -25.61 -20.11 12.81
CA ALA A 248 -26.35 -21.00 13.71
C ALA A 248 -27.70 -20.40 14.13
N MET A 249 -27.81 -19.07 14.30
CA MET A 249 -29.09 -18.43 14.62
C MET A 249 -30.05 -18.45 13.42
N GLU A 250 -29.55 -18.19 12.21
CA GLU A 250 -30.34 -18.30 10.98
C GLU A 250 -30.84 -19.74 10.78
N ALA A 251 -29.93 -20.72 10.91
CA ALA A 251 -30.26 -22.14 10.80
C ALA A 251 -31.26 -22.61 11.87
N LEU A 252 -31.17 -22.10 13.10
CA LEU A 252 -32.11 -22.41 14.17
C LEU A 252 -33.53 -21.94 13.82
N VAL A 253 -33.65 -20.71 13.30
CA VAL A 253 -34.93 -20.15 12.87
C VAL A 253 -35.48 -20.91 11.67
N HIS A 254 -34.64 -21.19 10.67
CA HIS A 254 -34.99 -22.01 9.50
C HIS A 254 -35.58 -23.38 9.92
N ILE A 255 -34.87 -24.15 10.76
CA ILE A 255 -35.36 -25.46 11.26
C ILE A 255 -36.70 -25.30 11.99
N CYS A 256 -36.86 -24.29 12.86
CA CYS A 256 -38.06 -24.16 13.67
C CYS A 256 -39.27 -23.61 12.91
N ARG A 257 -39.05 -22.80 11.87
CA ARG A 257 -40.10 -22.13 11.10
C ARG A 257 -40.54 -22.93 9.88
N GLU A 258 -39.58 -23.38 9.08
CA GLU A 258 -39.80 -24.03 7.78
C GLU A 258 -39.70 -25.55 7.89
N GLY A 259 -38.98 -26.04 8.89
CA GLY A 259 -38.57 -27.43 8.97
C GLY A 259 -37.35 -27.67 8.08
N CYS A 260 -36.44 -28.51 8.55
CA CYS A 260 -35.25 -28.89 7.80
C CYS A 260 -34.76 -30.26 8.26
N ARG A 261 -34.29 -31.08 7.33
CA ARG A 261 -33.86 -32.47 7.59
C ARG A 261 -35.00 -33.26 8.23
N THR A 262 -34.81 -33.92 9.38
CA THR A 262 -35.91 -34.66 10.04
C THR A 262 -36.63 -33.87 11.13
N ILE A 263 -36.36 -32.57 11.28
CA ILE A 263 -37.00 -31.73 12.30
C ILE A 263 -37.90 -30.73 11.60
N GLY A 264 -39.20 -30.86 11.81
CA GLY A 264 -40.22 -29.95 11.29
C GLY A 264 -40.91 -29.15 12.41
N PRO A 265 -41.69 -28.10 12.05
CA PRO A 265 -42.59 -27.44 12.98
C PRO A 265 -43.54 -28.47 13.62
N LYS A 266 -43.98 -28.21 14.86
CA LYS A 266 -44.85 -29.14 15.63
C LYS A 266 -46.14 -29.56 14.91
N ASP A 267 -46.53 -28.82 13.88
CA ASP A 267 -47.80 -28.93 13.19
C ASP A 267 -47.68 -29.62 11.80
N LYS A 268 -46.47 -30.00 11.34
CA LYS A 268 -46.24 -30.63 10.02
C LYS A 268 -45.13 -31.69 10.03
N LEU A 269 -45.37 -32.82 9.37
CA LEU A 269 -44.32 -33.79 9.04
C LEU A 269 -43.37 -33.17 8.00
N PRO A 270 -42.04 -33.33 8.12
CA PRO A 270 -41.09 -32.79 7.14
C PRO A 270 -41.36 -33.42 5.76
N GLU A 271 -41.56 -32.58 4.74
CA GLU A 271 -41.72 -33.03 3.36
C GLU A 271 -40.42 -33.69 2.89
N LYS A 272 -40.53 -34.87 2.27
CA LYS A 272 -39.41 -35.79 2.01
C LYS A 272 -38.43 -35.33 0.91
N ASP A 273 -38.65 -34.17 0.29
CA ASP A 273 -37.94 -33.79 -0.93
C ASP A 273 -37.58 -32.29 -0.98
N GLN A 274 -36.92 -31.80 0.06
CA GLN A 274 -36.30 -30.48 0.04
C GLN A 274 -34.87 -30.60 -0.51
N GLY A 275 -34.54 -29.82 -1.54
CA GLY A 275 -33.19 -29.70 -2.09
C GLY A 275 -32.13 -29.32 -1.03
N PRO A 276 -30.84 -29.29 -1.40
CA PRO A 276 -29.76 -29.07 -0.44
C PRO A 276 -29.94 -27.76 0.33
N CYS A 277 -30.02 -27.86 1.66
CA CYS A 277 -30.20 -26.71 2.55
C CYS A 277 -29.00 -25.76 2.46
N HIS A 278 -29.24 -24.46 2.25
CA HIS A 278 -28.19 -23.42 2.24
C HIS A 278 -27.38 -23.31 3.54
N HIS A 279 -27.91 -23.85 4.65
CA HIS A 279 -27.26 -23.90 5.96
C HIS A 279 -26.84 -25.32 6.36
N GLU A 280 -26.51 -26.19 5.40
CA GLU A 280 -26.36 -27.63 5.61
C GLU A 280 -25.52 -28.01 6.85
N ALA A 281 -24.34 -27.40 7.01
CA ALA A 281 -23.44 -27.68 8.13
C ALA A 281 -24.02 -27.24 9.50
N ALA A 282 -24.55 -26.02 9.58
CA ALA A 282 -25.16 -25.49 10.80
C ALA A 282 -26.43 -26.26 11.17
N CYS A 283 -27.27 -26.59 10.18
CA CYS A 283 -28.48 -27.38 10.38
C CYS A 283 -28.17 -28.78 10.91
N LYS A 284 -27.13 -29.46 10.41
CA LYS A 284 -26.70 -30.78 10.92
C LYS A 284 -26.38 -30.74 12.40
N GLY A 285 -25.57 -29.75 12.82
CA GLY A 285 -25.17 -29.58 14.21
C GLY A 285 -26.35 -29.30 15.13
N LEU A 286 -27.23 -28.39 14.73
CA LEU A 286 -28.42 -28.01 15.49
C LEU A 286 -29.44 -29.14 15.58
N GLU A 287 -29.61 -29.92 14.52
CA GLU A 287 -30.52 -31.05 14.49
C GLU A 287 -30.18 -32.08 15.58
N MET A 288 -28.89 -32.41 15.75
CA MET A 288 -28.43 -33.30 16.83
C MET A 288 -28.72 -32.73 18.22
N LEU A 289 -28.48 -31.42 18.42
CA LEU A 289 -28.75 -30.76 19.69
C LEU A 289 -30.25 -30.72 20.01
N LEU A 290 -31.10 -30.44 19.02
CA LEU A 290 -32.55 -30.39 19.17
C LEU A 290 -33.14 -31.78 19.51
N ARG A 291 -32.73 -32.84 18.80
CA ARG A 291 -33.17 -34.21 19.11
C ARG A 291 -32.76 -34.62 20.53
N HIS A 292 -31.49 -34.37 20.90
CA HIS A 292 -31.04 -34.63 22.26
C HIS A 292 -31.84 -33.84 23.28
N PHE A 293 -32.06 -32.55 23.03
CA PHE A 293 -32.78 -31.66 23.94
C PHE A 293 -34.24 -32.09 24.14
N ALA A 294 -34.87 -32.68 23.13
CA ALA A 294 -36.22 -33.25 23.23
C ALA A 294 -36.27 -34.56 24.06
N GLY A 295 -35.26 -35.43 23.94
CA GLY A 295 -35.23 -36.74 24.61
C GLY A 295 -34.47 -36.82 25.93
N CYS A 296 -33.78 -35.76 26.36
CA CYS A 296 -32.88 -35.82 27.52
C CYS A 296 -33.62 -35.69 28.86
N LYS A 297 -33.46 -36.70 29.73
CA LYS A 297 -34.05 -36.74 31.08
C LYS A 297 -33.37 -35.81 32.10
N LYS A 298 -32.17 -35.28 31.79
CA LYS A 298 -31.37 -34.40 32.67
C LYS A 298 -31.30 -32.95 32.14
N ARG A 299 -32.43 -32.40 31.68
CA ARG A 299 -32.54 -31.10 30.98
C ARG A 299 -32.38 -29.86 31.88
N VAL A 300 -32.11 -30.04 33.16
CA VAL A 300 -31.99 -28.95 34.13
C VAL A 300 -30.69 -28.13 33.93
N PRO A 301 -30.70 -26.82 34.22
CA PRO A 301 -29.48 -26.02 34.26
C PRO A 301 -28.48 -26.64 35.23
N GLY A 302 -27.34 -27.13 34.74
CA GLY A 302 -26.35 -27.83 35.57
C GLY A 302 -26.12 -29.30 35.19
N GLY A 303 -27.12 -29.98 34.61
CA GLY A 303 -27.08 -31.43 34.35
C GLY A 303 -26.33 -31.84 33.09
N CYS A 304 -26.98 -31.74 31.91
CA CYS A 304 -26.40 -32.20 30.65
C CYS A 304 -25.67 -31.09 29.86
N VAL A 305 -24.47 -31.40 29.34
CA VAL A 305 -23.66 -30.46 28.53
C VAL A 305 -24.31 -30.07 27.21
N HIS A 306 -24.98 -31.01 26.51
CA HIS A 306 -25.67 -30.73 25.24
C HIS A 306 -26.92 -29.87 25.45
N CYS A 307 -27.70 -30.18 26.50
CA CYS A 307 -28.86 -29.37 26.86
C CYS A 307 -28.44 -27.95 27.27
N ARG A 308 -27.32 -27.80 28.00
CA ARG A 308 -26.78 -26.48 28.38
C ARG A 308 -26.45 -25.63 27.15
N ARG A 309 -25.80 -26.22 26.13
CA ARG A 309 -25.53 -25.54 24.86
C ARG A 309 -26.82 -25.13 24.14
N MET A 310 -27.81 -26.03 24.08
CA MET A 310 -29.10 -25.72 23.46
C MET A 310 -29.83 -24.58 24.20
N TRP A 311 -29.85 -24.60 25.54
CA TRP A 311 -30.39 -23.51 26.34
C TRP A 311 -29.73 -22.16 26.03
N GLN A 312 -28.40 -22.13 25.87
CA GLN A 312 -27.67 -20.91 25.50
C GLN A 312 -28.03 -20.39 24.10
N LEU A 313 -28.26 -21.28 23.12
CA LEU A 313 -28.67 -20.90 21.77
C LEU A 313 -30.09 -20.33 21.75
N LEU A 314 -31.04 -20.95 22.48
CA LEU A 314 -32.39 -20.43 22.63
C LEU A 314 -32.40 -19.08 23.37
N GLU A 315 -31.56 -18.95 24.41
CA GLU A 315 -31.39 -17.71 25.14
C GLU A 315 -30.81 -16.58 24.26
N LEU A 316 -29.82 -16.90 23.42
CA LEU A 316 -29.24 -15.98 22.44
C LEU A 316 -30.28 -15.55 21.41
N HIS A 317 -31.02 -16.50 20.83
CA HIS A 317 -32.09 -16.22 19.86
C HIS A 317 -33.14 -15.27 20.45
N SER A 318 -33.60 -15.50 21.68
CA SER A 318 -34.60 -14.65 22.34
C SER A 318 -34.18 -13.17 22.45
N ARG A 319 -32.87 -12.89 22.43
CA ARG A 319 -32.29 -11.54 22.48
C ARG A 319 -32.07 -10.92 21.11
N LEU A 320 -31.98 -11.74 20.06
CA LEU A 320 -31.86 -11.31 18.67
C LEU A 320 -33.24 -11.08 18.04
N CYS A 321 -34.22 -11.92 18.37
CA CYS A 321 -35.56 -11.91 17.84
C CYS A 321 -36.37 -10.68 18.30
N ALA A 322 -36.93 -9.90 17.36
CA ALA A 322 -37.83 -8.80 17.68
C ALA A 322 -39.23 -9.28 18.13
N ASP A 323 -39.85 -10.20 17.39
CA ASP A 323 -41.28 -10.52 17.54
C ASP A 323 -41.51 -11.85 18.25
N SER A 324 -41.91 -11.82 19.53
CA SER A 324 -42.14 -13.05 20.31
C SER A 324 -43.38 -13.83 19.89
N ASP A 325 -44.39 -13.15 19.35
CA ASP A 325 -45.73 -13.72 19.22
C ASP A 325 -45.87 -14.56 17.95
N ILE A 326 -45.01 -14.30 16.97
CA ILE A 326 -44.95 -15.01 15.68
C ILE A 326 -43.75 -16.00 15.66
N CYS A 327 -42.81 -15.86 16.59
CA CYS A 327 -41.60 -16.68 16.62
C CYS A 327 -41.90 -18.15 16.93
N LYS A 328 -41.46 -19.04 16.03
CA LYS A 328 -41.61 -20.51 16.17
C LYS A 328 -40.47 -21.18 16.94
N VAL A 329 -39.44 -20.44 17.37
CA VAL A 329 -38.32 -21.00 18.13
C VAL A 329 -38.77 -21.32 19.57
N PRO A 330 -38.53 -22.55 20.07
CA PRO A 330 -38.94 -22.95 21.42
C PRO A 330 -38.41 -22.03 22.52
N LEU A 331 -39.23 -21.77 23.53
CA LEU A 331 -38.84 -21.03 24.75
C LEU A 331 -38.41 -19.56 24.52
N CYS A 332 -38.56 -19.03 23.30
CA CYS A 332 -38.21 -17.65 22.98
C CYS A 332 -38.96 -16.65 23.88
N ARG A 333 -40.28 -16.84 24.07
CA ARG A 333 -41.12 -15.99 24.93
C ARG A 333 -40.71 -16.08 26.41
N ASP A 334 -40.46 -17.30 26.90
CA ASP A 334 -40.08 -17.54 28.30
C ASP A 334 -38.75 -16.85 28.65
N PHE A 335 -37.77 -16.93 27.76
CA PHE A 335 -36.50 -16.24 27.93
C PHE A 335 -36.62 -14.71 27.89
N LYS A 336 -37.46 -14.16 27.02
CA LYS A 336 -37.74 -12.72 26.98
C LYS A 336 -38.38 -12.22 28.27
N GLN A 337 -39.28 -13.00 28.87
CA GLN A 337 -39.87 -12.67 30.18
C GLN A 337 -38.82 -12.73 31.30
N LYS A 338 -38.01 -13.80 31.33
CA LYS A 338 -36.95 -13.99 32.33
C LYS A 338 -35.86 -12.91 32.29
N ARG A 339 -35.65 -12.28 31.13
CA ARG A 339 -34.72 -11.15 30.96
C ARG A 339 -34.97 -9.99 31.93
N LYS A 340 -36.24 -9.69 32.24
CA LYS A 340 -36.59 -8.57 33.14
C LYS A 340 -36.01 -8.72 34.55
N ASN A 341 -35.66 -9.94 34.95
CA ASN A 341 -35.20 -10.27 36.30
C ASN A 341 -33.69 -10.61 36.36
N LEU A 342 -32.92 -10.38 35.28
CA LEU A 342 -31.49 -10.71 35.21
C LEU A 342 -30.58 -9.61 35.78
N ASN A 343 -29.43 -10.01 36.33
CA ASN A 343 -28.40 -9.09 36.80
C ASN A 343 -27.84 -8.22 35.65
N LYS A 344 -27.72 -6.90 35.88
CA LYS A 344 -27.15 -5.90 34.96
C LYS A 344 -25.83 -6.34 34.31
N LYS A 345 -24.92 -6.99 35.06
CA LYS A 345 -23.61 -7.44 34.54
C LYS A 345 -23.76 -8.51 33.44
N LEU A 346 -24.70 -9.44 33.61
CA LEU A 346 -24.98 -10.48 32.61
C LEU A 346 -25.69 -9.88 31.40
N GLU A 347 -26.59 -8.93 31.61
CA GLU A 347 -27.27 -8.24 30.51
C GLU A 347 -26.28 -7.48 29.62
N THR A 348 -25.32 -6.76 30.19
CA THR A 348 -24.28 -6.07 29.43
C THR A 348 -23.45 -7.04 28.57
N LYS A 349 -23.07 -8.21 29.11
CA LYS A 349 -22.35 -9.25 28.35
C LYS A 349 -23.15 -9.72 27.14
N TRP A 350 -24.43 -10.03 27.35
CA TRP A 350 -25.34 -10.45 26.29
C TRP A 350 -25.55 -9.35 25.23
N ARG A 351 -25.68 -8.09 25.65
CA ARG A 351 -25.81 -6.95 24.74
C ARG A 351 -24.59 -6.78 23.85
N ILE A 352 -23.38 -6.93 24.41
CA ILE A 352 -22.13 -6.89 23.64
C ILE A 352 -22.08 -8.04 22.64
N LEU A 353 -22.43 -9.26 23.07
CA LEU A 353 -22.45 -10.44 22.20
C LEU A 353 -23.40 -10.24 21.01
N VAL A 354 -24.64 -9.82 21.27
CA VAL A 354 -25.65 -9.54 20.23
C VAL A 354 -25.12 -8.49 19.25
N LYS A 355 -24.56 -7.37 19.74
CA LYS A 355 -23.98 -6.34 18.87
C LYS A 355 -22.85 -6.88 17.98
N LYS A 356 -22.00 -7.78 18.49
CA LYS A 356 -20.92 -8.37 17.69
C LYS A 356 -21.44 -9.34 16.63
N ILE A 357 -22.42 -10.18 16.96
CA ILE A 357 -23.07 -11.13 16.05
C ILE A 357 -23.80 -10.40 14.91
N VAL A 358 -24.56 -9.35 15.24
CA VAL A 358 -25.28 -8.56 14.23
C VAL A 358 -24.32 -7.84 13.28
N ARG A 359 -23.17 -7.37 13.80
CA ARG A 359 -22.12 -6.75 12.96
C ARG A 359 -21.36 -7.75 12.08
N SER A 360 -21.41 -9.05 12.39
CA SER A 360 -20.85 -10.12 11.56
C SER A 360 -21.86 -10.74 10.60
N LYS A 361 -23.01 -10.09 10.40
CA LYS A 361 -24.04 -10.53 9.45
C LYS A 361 -23.44 -10.77 8.06
N SER A 362 -23.66 -11.97 7.54
CA SER A 362 -23.34 -12.32 6.15
C SER A 362 -24.23 -11.54 5.19
N ILE A 363 -23.70 -11.11 4.04
CA ILE A 363 -24.42 -10.32 3.01
C ILE A 363 -25.41 -11.21 2.20
N ASN A 364 -25.53 -12.50 2.54
CA ASN A 364 -26.41 -13.41 1.81
C ASN A 364 -27.86 -13.27 2.26
N GLY A 365 -28.63 -12.43 1.54
CA GLY A 365 -30.09 -12.38 1.61
C GLY A 365 -30.67 -11.56 2.78
N ALA A 366 -32.00 -11.44 2.78
CA ALA A 366 -32.74 -10.89 3.92
C ALA A 366 -32.64 -11.87 5.11
N PRO A 367 -32.42 -11.37 6.34
CA PRO A 367 -32.25 -12.24 7.51
C PRO A 367 -33.55 -13.02 7.77
N PHE A 368 -33.44 -14.29 8.16
CA PHE A 368 -34.61 -15.14 8.46
C PHE A 368 -35.38 -14.69 9.72
N PHE A 369 -34.81 -13.77 10.51
CA PHE A 369 -35.45 -13.14 11.67
C PHE A 369 -35.27 -11.62 11.72
N THR A 370 -36.30 -10.92 12.20
CA THR A 370 -36.24 -9.49 12.50
C THR A 370 -35.28 -9.26 13.67
N ILE A 371 -34.20 -8.52 13.42
CA ILE A 371 -33.22 -8.13 14.43
C ILE A 371 -33.75 -6.90 15.18
N ILE A 372 -33.67 -6.90 16.51
CA ILE A 372 -33.91 -5.68 17.30
C ILE A 372 -32.83 -4.66 16.93
N MET A 373 -33.18 -3.62 16.17
CA MET A 373 -32.31 -2.47 15.97
C MET A 373 -32.34 -1.62 17.25
N THR A 374 -31.25 -1.65 18.02
CA THR A 374 -31.05 -0.76 19.19
C THR A 374 -30.00 0.28 18.91
#